data_AF-A0A6V7HW40-F1
#
_entry.id   AF-A0A6V7HW40-F1
#
_cell.length_a   1.000
_cell.length_b   1.000
_cell.length_c   1.000
_cell.angle_alpha   90.00
_cell.angle_beta   90.00
_cell.angle_gamma   90.00
#
_symmetry.space_group_name_H-M   'P 1'
#
loop_
_entity.id
_entity.type
_entity.pdbx_description
1 polymer ?
#
loop_
_entity_poly.entity_id
_entity_poly.type
_entity_poly.pdbx_seq_one_letter_code
_entity_poly.pdbx_strand_id
1 'polypeptide(L)'
;FMTNVWAMFAVVFLAIYTANLAAFMITREEFHEFSGLDDPRLARPWSHKPMFKFGTTPWSHTDSTLAKYFKEMHSYMSPFNKTNVLGGIEAVISG
;
A
#
# COMPACT_ATOMS: atom_id res chain seq x y z
N PHE A 1 -9.39 51.06 -6.85
CA PHE A 1 -8.45 50.55 -7.88
C PHE A 1 -7.36 49.68 -7.25
N MET A 2 -6.61 50.15 -6.24
CA MET A 2 -5.59 49.37 -5.52
C MET A 2 -6.11 48.03 -4.94
N THR A 3 -7.32 48.03 -4.37
CA THR A 3 -7.96 46.84 -3.80
C THR A 3 -8.27 45.75 -4.84
N ASN A 4 -8.65 46.12 -6.07
CA ASN A 4 -8.94 45.15 -7.13
C ASN A 4 -7.66 44.50 -7.66
N VAL A 5 -6.56 45.26 -7.77
CA VAL A 5 -5.25 44.70 -8.15
C VAL A 5 -4.75 43.75 -7.06
N TRP A 6 -4.93 44.11 -5.79
CA TRP A 6 -4.54 43.29 -4.65
C TRP A 6 -5.37 42.00 -4.54
N ALA A 7 -6.69 42.09 -4.80
CA ALA A 7 -7.57 40.94 -4.87
C ALA A 7 -7.19 39.99 -6.02
N MET A 8 -6.87 40.53 -7.20
CA MET A 8 -6.43 39.73 -8.34
C MET A 8 -5.11 39.00 -8.04
N PHE A 9 -4.16 39.69 -7.40
CA PHE A 9 -2.91 39.08 -6.94
C PHE A 9 -3.17 37.95 -5.94
N ALA A 10 -3.99 38.20 -4.90
CA ALA A 10 -4.34 37.20 -3.90
C ALA A 10 -5.00 35.96 -4.51
N VAL A 11 -5.92 36.14 -5.46
CA VAL A 11 -6.59 35.03 -6.16
C VAL A 11 -5.60 34.20 -6.99
N VAL A 12 -4.66 34.84 -7.68
CA VAL A 12 -3.63 34.11 -8.44
C VAL A 12 -2.75 33.27 -7.52
N PHE A 13 -2.30 33.82 -6.38
CA PHE A 13 -1.52 33.06 -5.41
C PHE A 13 -2.31 31.90 -4.79
N LEU A 14 -3.57 32.15 -4.42
CA LEU A 14 -4.47 31.12 -3.89
C LEU A 14 -4.69 30.00 -4.91
N ALA A 15 -4.95 30.35 -6.17
CA ALA A 15 -5.18 29.39 -7.25
C ALA A 15 -3.95 28.52 -7.52
N ILE A 16 -2.74 29.12 -7.55
CA ILE A 16 -1.49 28.38 -7.72
C ILE A 16 -1.26 27.42 -6.55
N TYR A 17 -1.48 27.86 -5.31
CA TYR A 17 -1.32 26.99 -4.14
C TYR A 17 -2.32 25.82 -4.16
N THR A 18 -3.59 26.10 -4.48
CA THR A 18 -4.64 25.07 -4.62
C THR A 18 -4.31 24.08 -5.73
N ALA A 19 -3.82 24.56 -6.88
CA ALA A 19 -3.43 23.72 -8.01
C ALA A 19 -2.22 22.83 -7.68
N ASN A 20 -1.20 23.37 -7.02
CA ASN A 20 -0.02 22.60 -6.61
C ASN A 20 -0.35 21.55 -5.56
N LEU A 21 -1.20 21.90 -4.60
CA LEU A 21 -1.70 20.97 -3.59
C LEU A 21 -2.55 19.89 -4.24
N ALA A 22 -3.45 20.22 -5.17
CA ALA A 22 -4.25 19.25 -5.91
C ALA A 22 -3.39 18.33 -6.79
N ALA A 23 -2.37 18.89 -7.46
CA ALA A 23 -1.41 18.13 -8.26
C ALA A 23 -0.60 17.15 -7.41
N PHE A 24 -0.23 17.54 -6.19
CA PHE A 24 0.40 16.64 -5.24
C PHE A 24 -0.56 15.57 -4.70
N MET A 25 -1.79 15.96 -4.38
CA MET A 25 -2.80 15.02 -3.88
C MET A 25 -3.15 13.96 -4.92
N ILE A 26 -3.26 14.32 -6.20
CA ILE A 26 -3.64 13.38 -7.27
C ILE A 26 -2.49 12.46 -7.70
N THR A 27 -1.23 12.86 -7.51
CA THR A 27 -0.06 12.03 -7.87
C THR A 27 0.41 11.13 -6.73
N ARG A 28 -0.21 11.23 -5.54
CA ARG A 28 0.14 10.49 -4.33
C ARG A 28 -0.50 9.10 -4.23
N GLU A 29 -1.15 8.62 -5.29
CA GLU A 29 -1.66 7.26 -5.32
C GLU A 29 -0.51 6.27 -5.58
N GLU A 30 0.22 5.92 -4.52
CA GLU A 30 1.10 4.76 -4.51
C GLU A 30 0.26 3.49 -4.49
N PHE A 31 -0.44 3.20 -5.60
CA PHE A 31 -1.05 1.89 -5.77
C PHE A 31 0.06 0.87 -5.95
N HIS A 32 0.23 -0.01 -4.97
CA HIS A 32 0.94 -1.26 -5.17
C HIS A 32 0.06 -2.18 -6.01
N GLU A 33 0.01 -1.91 -7.32
CA GLU A 33 -0.66 -2.78 -8.27
C GLU A 33 0.17 -4.06 -8.39
N PHE A 34 -0.27 -5.11 -7.70
CA PHE A 34 0.34 -6.43 -7.83
C PHE A 34 -0.16 -7.05 -9.13
N SER A 35 0.78 -7.49 -9.98
CA SER A 35 0.42 -8.16 -11.25
C SER A 35 -0.23 -9.54 -11.04
N GLY A 36 -0.24 -10.03 -9.80
CA GLY A 36 -0.79 -11.32 -9.39
C GLY A 36 -0.01 -11.93 -8.23
N LEU A 37 -0.32 -13.18 -7.91
CA LEU A 37 0.36 -13.94 -6.85
C LEU A 37 1.80 -14.31 -7.24
N ASP A 38 2.08 -14.37 -8.56
CA ASP A 38 3.42 -14.53 -9.13
C ASP A 38 4.26 -13.24 -9.14
N ASP A 39 3.72 -12.16 -8.56
CA ASP A 39 4.42 -10.95 -8.11
C ASP A 39 5.89 -11.22 -7.72
N PRO A 40 6.97 -10.87 -8.46
CA PRO A 40 8.33 -11.01 -7.96
C PRO A 40 8.54 -10.40 -6.56
N ARG A 41 7.76 -9.37 -6.21
CA ARG A 41 7.74 -8.72 -4.88
C ARG A 41 7.16 -9.62 -3.77
N LEU A 42 6.25 -10.53 -4.11
CA LEU A 42 5.63 -11.50 -3.20
C LEU A 42 6.37 -12.83 -3.22
N ALA A 43 6.75 -13.31 -4.39
CA ALA A 43 7.47 -14.56 -4.59
C ALA A 43 8.90 -14.50 -4.03
N ARG A 44 9.55 -13.33 -4.09
CA ARG A 44 10.87 -13.06 -3.49
C ARG A 44 10.77 -11.88 -2.51
N PRO A 45 10.40 -12.14 -1.26
CA PRO A 45 10.14 -11.11 -0.24
C PRO A 45 11.34 -10.18 0.02
N TRP A 46 12.56 -10.66 -0.21
CA TRP A 46 13.81 -9.90 -0.04
C TRP A 46 14.19 -9.03 -1.25
N SER A 47 13.47 -9.12 -2.37
CA SER A 47 13.81 -8.42 -3.61
C SER A 47 13.46 -6.92 -3.57
N HIS A 48 12.61 -6.49 -2.64
CA HIS A 48 12.14 -5.11 -2.56
C HIS A 48 12.22 -4.57 -1.13
N LYS A 49 12.51 -3.27 -0.98
CA LYS A 49 12.51 -2.56 0.29
C LYS A 49 11.57 -1.34 0.18
N PRO A 50 10.67 -1.13 1.15
CA PRO A 50 10.40 -1.97 2.33
C PRO A 50 9.80 -3.34 1.96
N MET A 51 10.03 -4.35 2.79
CA MET A 51 9.48 -5.69 2.57
C MET A 51 7.98 -5.66 2.85
N PHE A 52 7.18 -6.23 1.96
CA PHE A 52 5.75 -6.39 2.19
C PHE A 52 5.53 -7.43 3.29
N LYS A 53 4.74 -7.10 4.32
CA LYS A 53 4.31 -8.07 5.33
C LYS A 53 2.99 -8.67 4.87
N PHE A 54 2.96 -9.99 4.72
CA PHE A 54 1.76 -10.71 4.35
C PHE A 54 1.71 -12.05 5.09
N GLY A 55 0.50 -12.54 5.29
CA GLY A 55 0.20 -13.70 6.09
C GLY A 55 -1.12 -14.32 5.65
N THR A 56 -1.32 -15.59 6.00
CA THR A 56 -2.59 -16.28 5.85
C THR A 56 -3.01 -16.91 7.17
N THR A 57 -4.23 -17.46 7.21
CA THR A 57 -4.67 -18.30 8.32
C THR A 57 -3.98 -19.66 8.24
N PRO A 58 -3.22 -20.07 9.27
CA PRO A 58 -2.53 -21.36 9.26
C PRO A 58 -3.55 -22.51 9.16
N TRP A 59 -3.17 -23.61 8.52
CA TRP A 59 -4.02 -24.81 8.33
C TRP A 59 -5.25 -24.60 7.44
N SER A 60 -5.25 -23.53 6.64
CA SER A 60 -6.29 -23.30 5.64
C SER A 60 -5.95 -23.98 4.31
N HIS A 61 -6.96 -24.12 3.45
CA HIS A 61 -6.74 -24.54 2.06
C HIS A 61 -5.80 -23.59 1.31
N THR A 62 -5.89 -22.29 1.61
CA THR A 62 -4.99 -21.27 1.06
C THR A 62 -3.54 -21.50 1.52
N ASP A 63 -3.31 -21.75 2.81
CA ASP A 63 -1.98 -22.02 3.38
C ASP A 63 -1.35 -23.28 2.76
N SER A 64 -2.12 -24.37 2.62
CA SER A 64 -1.66 -25.62 1.99
C SER A 64 -1.31 -25.44 0.51
N THR A 65 -2.07 -24.60 -0.21
CA THR A 65 -1.83 -24.31 -1.62
C THR A 65 -0.55 -23.47 -1.77
N LEU A 66 -0.35 -22.46 -0.93
CA LEU A 66 0.86 -21.65 -0.95
C LEU A 66 2.09 -22.48 -0.55
N ALA A 67 1.98 -23.37 0.43
CA ALA A 67 3.07 -24.29 0.79
C ALA A 67 3.48 -25.23 -0.36
N LYS A 68 2.53 -25.64 -1.20
CA LYS A 68 2.78 -26.55 -2.33
C LYS A 68 3.42 -25.84 -3.53
N TYR A 69 2.90 -24.68 -3.92
CA TYR A 69 3.30 -23.98 -5.14
C TYR A 69 4.35 -22.88 -4.90
N PHE A 70 4.35 -22.23 -3.72
CA PHE A 70 5.17 -21.06 -3.40
C PHE A 70 5.92 -21.20 -2.07
N LYS A 71 6.90 -22.11 -2.02
CA LYS A 71 7.65 -22.45 -0.80
C LYS A 71 8.39 -21.26 -0.16
N GLU A 72 9.02 -20.42 -0.97
CA GLU A 72 9.79 -19.25 -0.48
C GLU A 72 8.86 -18.21 0.16
N MET A 73 7.75 -17.91 -0.52
CA MET A 73 6.68 -17.05 -0.02
C MET A 73 6.07 -17.62 1.28
N HIS A 74 5.81 -18.93 1.32
CA HIS A 74 5.26 -19.61 2.51
C HIS A 74 6.22 -19.56 3.72
N SER A 75 7.52 -19.75 3.49
CA SER A 75 8.52 -19.60 4.55
C SER A 75 8.55 -18.19 5.12
N TYR A 76 8.33 -17.17 4.29
CA TYR A 76 8.33 -15.78 4.72
C TYR A 76 7.06 -15.38 5.46
N MET A 77 5.89 -15.93 5.10
CA MET A 77 4.63 -15.60 5.77
C MET A 77 4.47 -16.27 7.14
N SER A 78 5.18 -17.37 7.40
CA SER A 78 5.09 -18.15 8.64
C SER A 78 5.08 -17.32 9.95
N PRO A 79 5.98 -16.33 10.16
CA PRO A 79 5.96 -15.48 11.37
C PRO A 79 4.81 -14.45 11.41
N PHE A 80 4.19 -14.13 10.26
CA PHE A 80 3.13 -13.12 10.15
C PHE A 80 1.72 -13.73 10.11
N ASN A 81 1.61 -15.06 10.04
CA ASN A 81 0.35 -15.77 10.02
C ASN A 81 -0.47 -15.51 11.31
N LYS A 82 -1.78 -15.34 11.15
CA LYS A 82 -2.73 -15.11 12.25
C LYS A 82 -3.77 -16.22 12.27
N THR A 83 -4.04 -16.78 13.44
CA THR A 83 -5.02 -17.87 13.61
C THR A 83 -6.46 -17.41 13.41
N ASN A 84 -6.78 -16.19 13.86
CA ASN A 84 -8.12 -15.62 13.76
C ASN A 84 -8.17 -14.54 12.67
N VAL A 85 -9.28 -14.53 11.92
CA VAL A 85 -9.57 -13.50 10.92
C VAL A 85 -9.61 -12.11 11.56
N LEU A 86 -10.23 -11.98 12.74
CA LEU A 86 -10.27 -10.71 13.48
C LEU A 86 -8.87 -10.18 13.84
N GLY A 87 -7.96 -11.08 14.24
CA GLY A 87 -6.56 -10.71 14.52
C GLY A 87 -5.78 -10.36 13.25
N GLY A 88 -6.18 -10.93 12.10
CA GLY A 88 -5.69 -10.50 10.79
C GLY A 88 -6.16 -9.09 10.43
N ILE A 89 -7.44 -8.79 10.64
CA ILE A 89 -8.02 -7.46 10.39
C ILE A 89 -7.33 -6.41 11.27
N GLU A 90 -7.16 -6.69 12.56
CA GLU A 90 -6.47 -5.79 13.49
C GLU A 90 -5.02 -5.55 13.09
N ALA A 91 -4.31 -6.58 12.61
CA ALA A 91 -2.93 -6.45 12.14
C ALA A 91 -2.81 -5.55 10.89
N VAL A 92 -3.83 -5.50 10.04
CA VAL A 92 -3.88 -4.60 8.88
C VAL A 92 -4.22 -3.18 9.29
N ILE A 93 -5.07 -2.99 10.30
CA ILE A 93 -5.47 -1.66 10.79
C ILE A 93 -4.34 -1.00 11.62
N SER A 94 -3.59 -1.81 12.37
CA SER A 94 -2.55 -1.34 13.30
C SER A 94 -1.15 -1.20 12.69
N GLY A 95 -0.93 -1.76 11.50
CA GLY A 95 0.36 -1.79 10.81
C GLY A 95 0.59 -0.59 9.91
#